data_AF-A0A7J9DAQ8-F1
#
_entry.id   AF-A0A7J9DAQ8-F1
#
_cell.length_a   1.000
_cell.length_b   1.000
_cell.length_c   1.000
_cell.angle_alpha   90.00
_cell.angle_beta   90.00
_cell.angle_gamma   90.00
#
_symmetry.space_group_name_H-M   'P 1'
#
loop_
_entity.id
_entity.type
_entity.pdbx_description
1 polymer ?
#
loop_
_entity_poly.entity_id
_entity_poly.type
_entity_poly.pdbx_seq_one_letter_code
_entity_poly.pdbx_strand_id
1 'polypeptide(L)'
;MIHQPLGGAQGGQTDIDIQANEMLHHKANLNGYLAYHTGQSLEKINQDTDRDFFMSAKEAKEYGLIDGVIMNPLKALQPLAATADSDE
;
A
#
# COMPACT_ATOMS: atom_id res chain seq x y z
N MET A 1 -3.02 3.44 6.35
CA MET A 1 -4.40 3.55 5.82
C MET A 1 -4.30 3.40 4.31
N ILE A 2 -5.19 2.61 3.72
CA ILE A 2 -5.35 2.54 2.26
C ILE A 2 -6.77 3.02 1.93
N HIS A 3 -6.92 3.65 0.78
CA HIS A 3 -8.21 4.11 0.27
C HIS A 3 -8.13 4.36 -1.24
N GLN A 4 -9.30 4.53 -1.85
CA GLN A 4 -9.43 4.87 -3.25
C GLN A 4 -8.89 6.27 -3.53
N PRO A 5 -8.38 6.52 -4.75
CA PRO A 5 -7.97 7.86 -5.15
C PRO A 5 -9.15 8.84 -5.05
N LEU A 6 -8.87 10.05 -4.56
CA LEU A 6 -9.82 11.15 -4.50
C LEU A 6 -9.66 12.03 -5.74
N GLY A 7 -10.78 12.46 -6.30
CA GLY A 7 -10.80 13.41 -7.41
C GLY A 7 -12.16 14.07 -7.57
N GLY A 8 -12.23 15.02 -8.49
CA GLY A 8 -13.46 15.71 -8.86
C GLY A 8 -13.37 16.14 -10.32
N ALA A 9 -14.53 16.29 -10.97
CA ALA A 9 -14.64 16.73 -12.34
C ALA A 9 -15.58 17.92 -12.44
N GLN A 10 -15.26 18.86 -13.33
CA GLN A 10 -16.10 20.00 -13.66
C GLN A 10 -15.94 20.30 -15.16
N GLY A 11 -17.03 20.67 -15.84
CA GLY A 11 -17.00 20.98 -17.26
C GLY A 11 -18.28 20.53 -17.95
N GLY A 12 -18.24 20.42 -19.27
CA GLY A 12 -19.32 19.82 -20.04
C GLY A 12 -19.41 18.30 -19.80
N GLN A 13 -20.44 17.66 -20.34
CA GLN A 13 -20.65 16.21 -20.19
C GLN A 13 -19.41 15.41 -20.62
N THR A 14 -18.83 15.75 -21.79
CA THR A 14 -17.64 15.09 -22.31
C THR A 14 -16.44 15.20 -21.37
N ASP A 15 -16.23 16.36 -20.74
CA ASP A 15 -15.11 16.57 -19.82
C ASP A 15 -15.30 15.72 -18.55
N ILE A 16 -16.53 15.67 -18.02
CA ILE A 16 -16.89 14.84 -16.87
C ILE A 16 -16.64 13.36 -17.18
N ASP A 17 -17.06 12.90 -18.36
CA ASP A 17 -16.90 11.50 -18.78
C ASP A 17 -15.41 11.11 -18.94
N ILE A 18 -14.59 11.99 -19.50
CA ILE A 18 -13.14 11.76 -19.63
C ILE A 18 -12.50 11.63 -18.24
N GLN A 19 -12.82 12.56 -17.33
CA GLN A 19 -12.24 12.54 -15.99
C GLN A 19 -12.71 11.34 -15.16
N ALA A 20 -13.98 10.93 -15.30
CA ALA A 20 -14.49 9.74 -14.64
C ALA A 20 -13.79 8.46 -15.13
N ASN A 21 -13.57 8.34 -16.45
CA ASN A 21 -12.85 7.19 -17.02
C ASN A 21 -11.38 7.14 -16.55
N GLU A 22 -10.71 8.29 -16.50
CA GLU A 22 -9.33 8.35 -16.00
C GLU A 22 -9.25 7.99 -14.51
N MET A 23 -10.24 8.43 -13.71
CA MET A 23 -10.32 8.05 -12.30
C MET A 23 -10.48 6.53 -12.12
N LEU A 24 -11.31 5.88 -12.95
CA LEU A 24 -11.46 4.42 -12.95
C LEU A 24 -10.16 3.72 -13.37
N HIS A 25 -9.46 4.26 -14.36
CA HIS A 25 -8.16 3.75 -14.81
C HIS A 25 -7.11 3.81 -13.68
N HIS A 26 -7.00 4.95 -13.00
CA HIS A 26 -6.12 5.11 -11.85
C HIS A 26 -6.48 4.17 -10.69
N LYS A 27 -7.77 4.04 -10.35
CA LYS A 27 -8.24 3.11 -9.31
C LYS A 27 -7.82 1.68 -9.63
N ALA A 28 -8.01 1.22 -10.88
CA ALA A 28 -7.63 -0.12 -11.31
C ALA A 28 -6.11 -0.35 -11.21
N ASN A 29 -5.29 0.60 -11.68
CA ASN A 29 -3.83 0.47 -11.64
C ASN A 29 -3.29 0.43 -10.20
N LEU A 30 -3.73 1.35 -9.35
CA LEU A 30 -3.29 1.42 -7.95
C LEU A 30 -3.68 0.16 -7.19
N ASN A 31 -4.90 -0.35 -7.38
CA ASN A 31 -5.35 -1.58 -6.75
C ASN A 31 -4.58 -2.80 -7.29
N GLY A 32 -4.20 -2.81 -8.57
CA GLY A 32 -3.30 -3.82 -9.13
C GLY A 32 -1.92 -3.84 -8.47
N TYR A 33 -1.31 -2.66 -8.25
CA TYR A 33 -0.03 -2.56 -7.56
C TYR A 33 -0.12 -3.01 -6.10
N LEU A 34 -1.16 -2.59 -5.39
CA LEU A 34 -1.39 -3.02 -4.02
C LEU A 34 -1.56 -4.55 -3.94
N ALA A 35 -2.37 -5.15 -4.82
CA ALA A 35 -2.52 -6.61 -4.87
C ALA A 35 -1.19 -7.32 -5.12
N TYR A 36 -0.40 -6.84 -6.09
CA TYR A 36 0.91 -7.40 -6.41
C TYR A 36 1.89 -7.35 -5.23
N HIS A 37 2.03 -6.18 -4.57
CA HIS A 37 3.02 -6.00 -3.51
C HIS A 37 2.59 -6.61 -2.17
N THR A 38 1.29 -6.67 -1.88
CA THR A 38 0.77 -7.22 -0.62
C THR A 38 0.51 -8.72 -0.69
N GLY A 39 0.40 -9.29 -1.90
CA GLY A 39 -0.06 -10.66 -2.12
C GLY A 39 -1.55 -10.88 -1.88
N GLN A 40 -2.32 -9.82 -1.61
CA GLN A 40 -3.78 -9.90 -1.47
C GLN A 40 -4.46 -10.04 -2.83
N SER A 41 -5.65 -10.65 -2.85
CA SER A 41 -6.43 -10.70 -4.08
C SER A 41 -6.89 -9.30 -4.51
N LEU A 42 -7.01 -9.08 -5.82
CA LEU A 42 -7.53 -7.81 -6.35
C LEU A 42 -8.93 -7.50 -5.81
N GLU A 43 -9.78 -8.53 -5.64
CA GLU A 43 -11.11 -8.38 -5.05
C GLU A 43 -11.06 -7.83 -3.62
N LYS A 44 -10.17 -8.37 -2.79
CA LYS A 44 -9.98 -7.89 -1.42
C LYS A 44 -9.47 -6.45 -1.39
N ILE A 45 -8.50 -6.12 -2.24
CA ILE A 45 -7.98 -4.75 -2.35
C ILE A 45 -9.07 -3.78 -2.82
N ASN A 46 -9.91 -4.17 -3.78
CA ASN A 46 -11.03 -3.34 -4.22
C ASN A 46 -12.01 -3.05 -3.09
N GLN A 47 -12.30 -4.05 -2.24
CA GLN A 47 -13.19 -3.88 -1.09
C GLN A 47 -12.55 -3.00 0.00
N ASP A 48 -11.30 -3.29 0.37
CA ASP A 48 -10.61 -2.62 1.46
C ASP A 48 -10.20 -1.19 1.08
N THR A 49 -10.07 -0.85 -0.20
CA THR A 49 -9.78 0.53 -0.65
C THR A 49 -11.03 1.35 -0.92
N ASP A 50 -12.25 0.78 -0.92
CA ASP A 50 -13.46 1.55 -1.28
C ASP A 50 -13.70 2.75 -0.35
N ARG A 51 -13.28 2.62 0.92
CA ARG A 51 -13.28 3.68 1.93
C ARG A 51 -11.96 3.69 2.68
N ASP A 52 -11.81 4.64 3.59
CA ASP A 52 -10.64 4.68 4.47
C ASP A 52 -10.56 3.41 5.30
N PHE A 53 -9.53 2.60 5.05
CA PHE A 53 -9.26 1.39 5.79
C PHE A 53 -8.01 1.57 6.64
N PHE A 54 -8.26 1.78 7.94
CA PHE A 54 -7.22 2.01 8.93
C PHE A 54 -6.68 0.69 9.46
N MET A 55 -5.36 0.66 9.65
CA MET A 55 -4.63 -0.48 10.19
C MET A 55 -3.57 0.03 11.16
N SER A 56 -3.40 -0.69 12.26
CA SER A 56 -2.21 -0.65 13.09
C SER A 56 -0.99 -1.17 12.33
N ALA A 57 0.21 -0.93 12.86
CA ALA A 57 1.44 -1.46 12.26
C ALA A 57 1.45 -3.00 12.19
N LYS A 58 0.84 -3.68 13.18
CA LYS A 58 0.72 -5.14 13.19
C LYS A 58 -0.20 -5.62 12.06
N GLU A 59 -1.38 -5.02 11.94
CA GLU A 59 -2.32 -5.34 10.87
C GLU A 59 -1.73 -5.04 9.50
N ALA A 60 -1.00 -3.93 9.33
CA ALA A 60 -0.32 -3.60 8.07
C ALA A 60 0.73 -4.65 7.68
N LYS A 61 1.47 -5.20 8.65
CA LYS A 61 2.40 -6.31 8.41
C LYS A 61 1.65 -7.58 7.98
N GLU A 62 0.61 -7.95 8.70
CA GLU A 62 -0.22 -9.13 8.39
C GLU A 62 -0.92 -8.99 7.02
N TYR A 63 -1.27 -7.76 6.65
CA TYR A 63 -1.84 -7.44 5.35
C TYR A 63 -0.83 -7.52 4.21
N GLY A 64 0.47 -7.46 4.50
CA GLY A 64 1.55 -7.47 3.50
C GLY A 64 1.97 -6.07 3.01
N LEU A 65 1.56 -5.00 3.70
CA LEU A 65 1.98 -3.63 3.34
C LEU A 65 3.40 -3.29 3.81
N ILE A 66 3.91 -3.97 4.84
CA ILE A 66 5.24 -3.78 5.41
C ILE A 66 5.81 -5.12 5.88
N ASP A 67 7.13 -5.25 5.92
CA ASP A 67 7.79 -6.51 6.31
C ASP A 67 7.95 -6.69 7.84
N GLY A 68 7.98 -5.57 8.57
CA GLY A 68 8.31 -5.58 9.99
C GLY A 68 7.92 -4.30 10.74
N VAL A 69 7.84 -4.42 12.07
CA VAL A 69 7.58 -3.30 12.97
C VAL A 69 8.77 -3.11 13.89
N ILE A 70 9.40 -1.94 13.85
CA ILE A 70 10.57 -1.62 14.67
C ILE A 70 10.09 -1.02 16.01
N MET A 71 10.22 -1.78 17.09
CA MET A 71 9.82 -1.33 18.44
C MET A 71 10.91 -0.54 19.16
N ASN A 72 12.18 -0.77 18.83
CA ASN A 72 13.32 -0.05 19.38
C ASN A 72 14.31 0.32 18.26
N PRO A 73 14.22 1.55 17.72
CA PRO A 73 15.00 1.95 16.56
C PRO A 73 16.52 1.98 16.84
N LEU A 74 16.93 2.33 18.06
CA LEU A 74 18.35 2.33 18.43
C LEU A 74 18.96 0.94 18.45
N LYS A 75 18.16 -0.10 18.72
CA LYS A 75 18.60 -1.50 18.64
C LYS A 75 18.59 -2.03 17.21
N ALA A 76 17.62 -1.61 16.39
CA ALA A 76 17.49 -2.04 15.00
C ALA A 76 18.56 -1.43 14.08
N LEU A 77 19.06 -0.23 14.41
CA LEU A 77 20.12 0.45 13.67
C LEU A 77 21.53 0.11 14.17
N GLN A 78 21.68 -0.83 15.11
CA GLN A 78 23.00 -1.30 15.50
C GLN A 78 23.63 -2.00 14.29
N PRO A 79 24.89 -1.68 13.95
CA PRO A 79 25.58 -2.39 12.88
C PRO A 79 25.54 -3.89 13.21
N LEU A 80 25.19 -4.71 12.21
CA LEU A 80 25.29 -6.16 12.36
C LEU A 80 26.70 -6.45 12.89
N ALA A 81 26.76 -7.15 14.03
CA ALA A 81 28.03 -7.56 14.60
C ALA A 81 28.83 -8.22 13.47
N ALA A 82 30.01 -7.67 13.16
CA ALA A 82 30.91 -8.25 12.18
C ALA A 82 31.00 -9.73 12.53
N THR A 83 30.57 -10.58 11.60
CA THR A 83 30.70 -12.03 11.74
C THR A 83 32.17 -12.27 12.06
N ALA A 84 32.46 -12.65 13.29
CA ALA A 84 33.80 -13.06 13.66
C ALA A 84 34.11 -14.24 12.75
N ASP A 85 34.99 -14.02 11.77
CA ASP A 85 35.62 -15.08 11.03
C ASP A 85 36.18 -16.05 12.06
N SER A 86 35.54 -17.22 12.12
CA SER A 86 36.03 -18.37 12.86
C SER A 86 36.98 -19.09 11.92
N ASP A 87 38.13 -18.46 11.69
CA ASP A 87 39.32 -19.15 11.19
C ASP A 87 40.22 -19.44 12.40
N GLU A 88 39.98 -20.60 13.02
CA GLU A 88 40.99 -21.46 13.68
C GLU A 88 40.52 -22.92 13.67
#